data_AF-Q46653-F1
#
_entry.id   AF-Q46653-F1
#
_cell.length_a   1.000
_cell.length_b   1.000
_cell.length_c   1.000
_cell.angle_alpha   90.00
_cell.angle_beta   90.00
_cell.angle_gamma   90.00
#
_symmetry.space_group_name_H-M   'P 1'
#
loop_
_entity.id
_entity.type
_entity.pdbx_description
1 polymer ?
#
loop_
_entity_poly.entity_id
_entity_poly.type
_entity_poly.pdbx_seq_one_letter_code
_entity_poly.pdbx_strand_id
1 'polypeptide(L)'
;NGIAGSYAEYVPVVHIVGAPRLTSQRKGELLHHTLGDGEFCHFMRMSAPVSVAQASLTPENALAEIDRVIEEVMYSSRPGYLLLPSDVPALPVSTRAHALPARQPPFSPSSLEAFTAAAQTQLRGANRVSLLADFLADRFKVKKALEQWMEEVPLGTSTLLMGKGLFNEQQAHFAGTYSGAASAPSTKEAIEGADVVITVGVKFTDTITAGFYQQRPSGNASTSALFAARAIRSSITGRSKNGQRDAPPPPLNLAFRPGRLILLNTTHCRWSRDNSLGQYAFWQQIQDSLQPGDVLVAEQGTACFAAAALNLPQDLQFVVQPLWGSIGYTLAAA
;
A
#
# COMPACT_ATOMS: atom_id res chain seq x y z
N ASN A 1 3.08 -17.25 -8.95
CA ASN A 1 1.95 -16.31 -9.07
C ASN A 1 1.80 -15.45 -7.81
N GLY A 2 1.45 -16.02 -6.64
CA GLY A 2 1.20 -15.23 -5.41
C GLY A 2 2.31 -14.26 -4.98
N ILE A 3 3.58 -14.64 -5.13
CA ILE A 3 4.73 -13.75 -4.85
C ILE A 3 4.77 -12.55 -5.80
N ALA A 4 4.45 -12.73 -7.09
CA ALA A 4 4.38 -11.64 -8.04
C ALA A 4 3.24 -10.66 -7.67
N GLY A 5 2.09 -11.18 -7.24
CA GLY A 5 1.01 -10.35 -6.70
C GLY A 5 1.41 -9.58 -5.44
N SER A 6 2.11 -10.24 -4.51
CA SER A 6 2.65 -9.57 -3.32
C SER A 6 3.67 -8.48 -3.68
N TYR A 7 4.48 -8.68 -4.73
CA TYR A 7 5.40 -7.66 -5.25
C TYR A 7 4.67 -6.49 -5.90
N ALA A 8 3.59 -6.74 -6.64
CA ALA A 8 2.77 -5.70 -7.25
C ALA A 8 2.07 -4.83 -6.19
N GLU A 9 1.47 -5.49 -5.18
CA GLU A 9 0.62 -4.89 -4.13
C GLU A 9 1.39 -4.39 -2.89
N TYR A 10 2.73 -4.44 -2.94
CA TYR A 10 3.61 -4.07 -1.84
C TYR A 10 3.26 -4.80 -0.52
N VAL A 11 3.17 -6.13 -0.59
CA VAL A 11 2.93 -7.00 0.57
C VAL A 11 4.25 -7.68 0.97
N PRO A 12 4.70 -7.55 2.23
CA PRO A 12 5.93 -8.17 2.72
C PRO A 12 5.76 -9.67 2.95
N VAL A 13 6.08 -10.49 1.95
CA VAL A 13 6.04 -11.96 2.04
C VAL A 13 7.43 -12.56 1.92
N VAL A 14 7.85 -13.39 2.89
CA VAL A 14 9.10 -14.15 2.80
C VAL A 14 8.79 -15.54 2.23
N HIS A 15 9.28 -15.83 1.02
CA HIS A 15 9.14 -17.13 0.38
C HIS A 15 10.34 -18.02 0.71
N ILE A 16 10.13 -19.00 1.59
CA ILE A 16 11.14 -19.98 2.00
C ILE A 16 10.94 -21.25 1.18
N VAL A 17 11.97 -21.65 0.44
CA VAL A 17 11.94 -22.83 -0.44
C VAL A 17 12.97 -23.85 0.04
N GLY A 18 12.49 -25.01 0.47
CA GLY A 18 13.36 -26.15 0.76
C GLY A 18 14.09 -26.60 -0.51
N ALA A 19 15.38 -26.88 -0.39
CA ALA A 19 16.24 -27.25 -1.51
C ALA A 19 17.06 -28.52 -1.22
N PRO A 20 17.57 -29.20 -2.25
CA PRO A 20 18.48 -30.33 -2.06
C PRO A 20 19.70 -29.98 -1.21
N ARG A 21 20.26 -30.96 -0.51
CA ARG A 21 21.48 -30.78 0.29
C ARG A 21 22.64 -30.18 -0.51
N LEU A 22 23.48 -29.37 0.15
CA LEU A 22 24.58 -28.64 -0.51
C LEU A 22 25.58 -29.56 -1.24
N THR A 23 25.78 -30.78 -0.74
CA THR A 23 26.70 -31.75 -1.37
C THR A 23 26.17 -32.27 -2.71
N SER A 24 24.86 -32.51 -2.82
CA SER A 24 24.22 -32.90 -4.07
C SER A 24 24.21 -31.76 -5.08
N GLN A 25 23.96 -30.53 -4.62
CA GLN A 25 24.05 -29.35 -5.48
C GLN A 25 25.44 -29.18 -6.08
N ARG A 26 26.49 -29.28 -5.27
CA ARG A 26 27.89 -29.17 -5.71
C ARG A 26 28.33 -30.24 -6.70
N LYS A 27 27.73 -31.43 -6.62
CA LYS A 27 28.02 -32.55 -7.53
C LYS A 27 27.25 -32.47 -8.86
N GLY A 28 26.28 -31.57 -8.99
CA GLY A 28 25.40 -31.54 -10.15
C GLY A 28 24.56 -32.82 -10.29
N GLU A 29 24.15 -33.43 -9.17
CA GLU A 29 23.35 -34.66 -9.21
C GLU A 29 21.99 -34.43 -9.89
N LEU A 30 21.49 -35.40 -10.66
CA LEU A 30 20.20 -35.30 -11.32
C LEU A 30 19.08 -35.68 -10.34
N LEU A 31 18.40 -34.69 -9.76
CA LEU A 31 17.42 -34.89 -8.70
C LEU A 31 15.98 -34.67 -9.16
N HIS A 32 15.03 -35.35 -8.51
CA HIS A 32 13.60 -35.05 -8.67
C HIS A 32 13.29 -33.59 -8.32
N HIS A 33 12.19 -33.04 -8.85
CA HIS A 33 11.82 -31.62 -8.65
C HIS A 33 12.87 -30.61 -9.15
N THR A 34 13.74 -31.01 -10.09
CA THR A 34 14.67 -30.13 -10.83
C THR A 34 14.42 -30.24 -12.34
N LEU A 35 15.19 -29.51 -13.15
CA LEU A 35 15.18 -29.66 -14.60
C LEU A 35 16.04 -30.83 -15.11
N GLY A 36 16.68 -31.59 -14.22
CA GLY A 36 17.49 -32.76 -14.60
C GLY A 36 18.78 -32.40 -15.35
N ASP A 37 19.33 -31.22 -15.12
CA ASP A 37 20.50 -30.66 -15.80
C ASP A 37 21.70 -30.38 -14.86
N GLY A 38 21.57 -30.73 -13.58
CA GLY A 38 22.60 -30.50 -12.55
C GLY A 38 22.65 -29.05 -12.03
N GLU A 39 21.74 -28.18 -12.45
CA GLU A 39 21.68 -26.76 -12.06
C GLU A 39 20.57 -26.48 -11.04
N PHE A 40 20.93 -25.96 -9.87
CA PHE A 40 20.00 -25.81 -8.74
C PHE A 40 19.50 -24.37 -8.52
N CYS A 41 20.00 -23.41 -9.31
CA CYS A 41 19.68 -21.99 -9.13
C CYS A 41 18.61 -21.45 -10.10
N HIS A 42 18.03 -22.29 -10.97
CA HIS A 42 17.01 -21.86 -11.94
C HIS A 42 15.82 -21.17 -11.28
N PHE A 43 15.21 -21.79 -10.27
CA PHE A 43 14.00 -21.25 -9.64
C PHE A 43 14.28 -20.01 -8.79
N MET A 44 15.46 -19.92 -8.18
CA MET A 44 15.91 -18.70 -7.51
C MET A 44 16.06 -17.55 -8.51
N ARG A 45 16.70 -17.78 -9.67
CA ARG A 45 16.81 -16.81 -10.77
C ARG A 45 15.43 -16.36 -11.28
N MET A 46 14.49 -17.29 -11.44
CA MET A 46 13.12 -16.99 -11.84
C MET A 46 12.37 -16.13 -10.81
N SER A 47 12.66 -16.27 -9.51
CA SER A 47 12.03 -15.48 -8.46
C SER A 47 12.63 -14.06 -8.32
N ALA A 48 13.78 -13.79 -8.96
CA ALA A 48 14.52 -12.54 -8.77
C ALA A 48 13.72 -11.28 -9.17
N PRO A 49 13.00 -11.23 -10.31
CA PRO A 49 12.26 -10.02 -10.70
C PRO A 49 11.10 -9.66 -9.76
N VAL A 50 10.66 -10.60 -8.92
CA VAL A 50 9.53 -10.44 -8.00
C VAL A 50 9.94 -10.53 -6.53
N SER A 51 11.24 -10.37 -6.24
CA SER A 51 11.81 -10.36 -4.89
C SER A 51 12.72 -9.15 -4.72
N VAL A 52 12.66 -8.44 -3.60
CA VAL A 52 13.59 -7.33 -3.29
C VAL A 52 14.92 -7.80 -2.72
N ALA A 53 14.95 -9.01 -2.18
CA ALA A 53 16.14 -9.65 -1.69
C ALA A 53 16.02 -11.17 -1.88
N GLN A 54 17.14 -11.82 -2.16
CA GLN A 54 17.22 -13.27 -2.25
C GLN A 54 18.48 -13.76 -1.54
N ALA A 55 18.43 -14.98 -1.00
CA ALA A 55 19.61 -15.67 -0.48
C ALA A 55 19.55 -17.17 -0.78
N SER A 56 20.73 -17.77 -1.00
CA SER A 56 20.94 -19.21 -0.91
C SER A 56 21.72 -19.51 0.36
N LEU A 57 21.07 -20.21 1.29
CA LEU A 57 21.57 -20.34 2.65
C LEU A 57 22.63 -21.43 2.74
N THR A 58 23.72 -21.10 3.43
CA THR A 58 24.81 -21.99 3.80
C THR A 58 25.02 -21.91 5.32
N PRO A 59 25.74 -22.86 5.93
CA PRO A 59 26.04 -22.81 7.36
C PRO A 59 26.71 -21.50 7.79
N GLU A 60 27.55 -20.94 6.91
CA GLU A 60 28.36 -19.75 7.20
C GLU A 60 27.56 -18.45 7.07
N ASN A 61 26.53 -18.40 6.23
CA ASN A 61 25.79 -17.17 5.92
C ASN A 61 24.36 -17.11 6.48
N ALA A 62 23.80 -18.24 6.93
CA ALA A 62 22.36 -18.39 7.12
C ALA A 62 21.76 -17.30 8.01
N LEU A 63 22.40 -17.01 9.15
CA LEU A 63 21.90 -16.03 10.11
C LEU A 63 21.87 -14.62 9.51
N ALA A 64 22.98 -14.18 8.92
CA ALA A 64 23.09 -12.84 8.35
C ALA A 64 22.15 -12.65 7.14
N GLU A 65 22.01 -13.68 6.30
CA GLU A 65 21.17 -13.61 5.11
C GLU A 65 19.67 -13.66 5.44
N ILE A 66 19.26 -14.43 6.45
CA ILE A 66 17.88 -14.41 6.95
C ILE A 66 17.52 -13.01 7.45
N ASP A 67 18.37 -12.43 8.31
CA ASP A 67 18.16 -11.09 8.87
C ASP A 67 18.10 -10.04 7.76
N ARG A 68 19.08 -10.05 6.83
CA ARG A 68 19.13 -9.12 5.69
C ARG A 68 17.88 -9.22 4.80
N VAL A 69 17.43 -10.42 4.47
CA VAL A 69 16.25 -10.62 3.61
C VAL A 69 14.99 -10.12 4.33
N ILE A 70 14.80 -10.45 5.62
CA ILE A 70 13.64 -9.99 6.38
C ILE A 70 13.66 -8.45 6.51
N GLU A 71 14.82 -7.85 6.80
CA GLU A 71 14.96 -6.40 6.88
C GLU A 71 14.57 -5.72 5.56
N GLU A 72 15.04 -6.22 4.42
CA GLU A 72 14.71 -5.66 3.10
C GLU A 72 13.23 -5.85 2.75
N VAL A 73 12.66 -7.01 3.08
CA VAL A 73 11.22 -7.30 2.89
C VAL A 73 10.36 -6.32 3.66
N MET A 74 10.70 -6.09 4.94
CA MET A 74 9.97 -5.17 5.82
C MET A 74 10.16 -3.70 5.44
N TYR A 75 11.37 -3.33 4.98
CA TYR A 75 11.67 -1.96 4.55
C TYR A 75 11.00 -1.60 3.22
N SER A 76 11.04 -2.54 2.27
CA SER A 76 10.49 -2.35 0.94
C SER A 76 8.99 -2.60 0.87
N SER A 77 8.43 -3.25 1.90
CA SER A 77 7.07 -3.81 1.89
C SER A 77 6.87 -4.68 0.65
N ARG A 78 7.82 -5.56 0.35
CA ARG A 78 7.83 -6.37 -0.87
C ARG A 78 8.43 -7.74 -0.60
N PRO A 79 8.16 -8.76 -1.44
CA PRO A 79 8.60 -10.10 -1.15
C PRO A 79 10.10 -10.32 -1.16
N GLY A 80 10.55 -11.36 -0.45
CA GLY A 80 11.94 -11.84 -0.43
C GLY A 80 11.97 -13.35 -0.59
N TYR A 81 13.13 -13.89 -0.98
CA TYR A 81 13.29 -15.32 -1.28
C TYR A 81 14.46 -15.93 -0.48
N LEU A 82 14.22 -17.07 0.15
CA LEU A 82 15.23 -17.83 0.88
C LEU A 82 15.26 -19.27 0.34
N LEU A 83 16.36 -19.65 -0.31
CA LEU A 83 16.64 -21.04 -0.65
C LEU A 83 17.29 -21.72 0.56
N LEU A 84 16.65 -22.75 1.09
CA LEU A 84 17.07 -23.45 2.31
C LEU A 84 17.45 -24.90 1.98
N PRO A 85 18.74 -25.21 1.74
CA PRO A 85 19.20 -26.59 1.56
C PRO A 85 18.88 -27.46 2.76
N SER A 86 18.42 -28.69 2.53
CA SER A 86 17.87 -29.57 3.57
C SER A 86 18.84 -29.92 4.70
N ASP A 87 20.15 -29.83 4.46
CA ASP A 87 21.21 -30.09 5.44
C ASP A 87 21.55 -28.88 6.32
N VAL A 88 21.17 -27.66 5.93
CA VAL A 88 21.50 -26.42 6.66
C VAL A 88 20.69 -26.26 7.97
N PRO A 89 19.36 -26.50 8.03
CA PRO A 89 18.58 -26.37 9.26
C PRO A 89 19.04 -27.26 10.43
N ALA A 90 19.69 -28.38 10.13
CA ALA A 90 20.11 -29.36 11.14
C ALA A 90 21.38 -28.94 11.90
N LEU A 91 22.05 -27.88 11.46
CA LEU A 91 23.31 -27.45 12.04
C LEU A 91 23.09 -26.59 13.29
N PRO A 92 23.91 -26.76 14.33
CA PRO A 92 23.79 -25.99 15.55
C PRO A 92 24.12 -24.52 15.27
N VAL A 93 23.27 -23.62 15.79
CA VAL A 93 23.50 -22.18 15.73
C VAL A 93 23.68 -21.63 17.15
N SER A 94 24.71 -20.82 17.37
CA SER A 94 25.05 -20.27 18.70
C SER A 94 24.47 -18.85 18.91
N THR A 95 23.25 -18.61 18.42
CA THR A 95 22.58 -17.30 18.46
C THR A 95 21.30 -17.35 19.28
N ARG A 96 20.94 -16.22 19.90
CA ARG A 96 19.64 -16.02 20.55
C ARG A 96 18.74 -15.23 19.62
N ALA A 97 17.45 -15.55 19.65
CA ALA A 97 16.44 -14.76 18.97
C ALA A 97 16.54 -13.30 19.44
N HIS A 98 16.53 -12.37 18.49
CA HIS A 98 16.55 -10.94 18.74
C HIS A 98 15.56 -10.26 17.80
N ALA A 99 15.04 -9.09 18.22
CA ALA A 99 14.20 -8.30 17.35
C ALA A 99 15.08 -7.57 16.32
N LEU A 100 14.75 -7.72 15.03
CA LEU A 100 15.42 -6.97 13.98
C LEU A 100 15.10 -5.48 14.12
N PRO A 101 16.11 -4.60 14.08
CA PRO A 101 15.87 -3.16 14.16
C PRO A 101 15.10 -2.71 12.92
N ALA A 102 14.07 -1.86 13.12
CA ALA A 102 13.36 -1.28 11.99
C ALA A 102 14.28 -0.34 11.21
N ARG A 103 14.66 -0.74 9.99
CA ARG A 103 15.43 0.10 9.07
C ARG A 103 14.70 1.43 8.85
N GLN A 104 15.40 2.52 9.14
CA GLN A 104 14.87 3.87 8.96
C GLN A 104 15.08 4.34 7.52
N PRO A 105 14.04 4.91 6.87
CA PRO A 105 14.22 5.59 5.59
C PRO A 105 15.24 6.74 5.74
N PRO A 106 16.02 7.06 4.69
CA PRO A 106 16.88 8.23 4.71
C PRO A 106 16.04 9.50 4.93
N PHE A 107 16.49 10.35 5.85
CA PHE A 107 15.86 11.63 6.18
C PHE A 107 16.88 12.75 6.00
N SER A 108 16.41 13.89 5.46
CA SER A 108 17.21 15.09 5.22
C SER A 108 16.39 16.31 5.64
N PRO A 109 16.79 17.03 6.71
CA PRO A 109 16.10 18.24 7.14
C PRO A 109 15.96 19.28 6.04
N SER A 110 17.03 19.52 5.26
CA SER A 110 17.01 20.48 4.15
C SER A 110 16.05 20.06 3.02
N SER A 111 15.93 18.76 2.77
CA SER A 111 14.94 18.25 1.81
C SER A 111 13.52 18.42 2.32
N LEU A 112 13.28 18.24 3.62
CA LEU A 112 11.97 18.48 4.23
C LEU A 112 11.61 19.97 4.20
N GLU A 113 12.54 20.86 4.52
CA GLU A 113 12.34 22.32 4.45
C GLU A 113 12.04 22.77 3.02
N ALA A 114 12.84 22.34 2.05
CA ALA A 114 12.61 22.66 0.63
C ALA A 114 11.26 22.14 0.13
N PHE A 115 10.90 20.91 0.50
CA PHE A 115 9.58 20.36 0.18
C PHE A 115 8.45 21.16 0.82
N THR A 116 8.57 21.50 2.11
CA THR A 116 7.56 22.26 2.85
C THR A 116 7.36 23.65 2.24
N ALA A 117 8.44 24.36 1.92
CA ALA A 117 8.37 25.67 1.28
C ALA A 117 7.73 25.62 -0.12
N ALA A 118 8.07 24.60 -0.92
CA ALA A 118 7.47 24.38 -2.23
C ALA A 118 5.97 24.07 -2.12
N ALA A 119 5.58 23.18 -1.20
CA ALA A 119 4.18 22.83 -0.95
C ALA A 119 3.37 24.04 -0.45
N GLN A 120 3.90 24.83 0.50
CA GLN A 120 3.27 26.06 0.96
C GLN A 120 3.10 27.09 -0.16
N THR A 121 4.05 27.18 -1.09
CA THR A 121 3.95 28.06 -2.24
C THR A 121 2.82 27.63 -3.18
N GLN A 122 2.65 26.33 -3.42
CA GLN A 122 1.55 25.81 -4.25
C GLN A 122 0.18 25.93 -3.57
N LEU A 123 0.12 25.80 -2.25
CA LEU A 123 -1.11 25.98 -1.48
C LEU A 123 -1.50 27.46 -1.32
N ARG A 124 -0.55 28.39 -1.48
CA ARG A 124 -0.82 29.83 -1.30
C ARG A 124 -1.85 30.32 -2.30
N GLY A 125 -3.00 30.77 -1.80
CA GLY A 125 -4.09 31.30 -2.61
C GLY A 125 -5.02 30.23 -3.20
N ALA A 126 -4.78 28.95 -2.91
CA ALA A 126 -5.72 27.88 -3.23
C ALA A 126 -6.97 28.03 -2.33
N ASN A 127 -8.14 28.03 -2.95
CA ASN A 127 -9.42 28.09 -2.24
C ASN A 127 -9.98 26.70 -1.99
N ARG A 128 -9.76 25.78 -2.95
CA ARG A 128 -10.23 24.40 -2.91
C ARG A 128 -9.06 23.43 -2.95
N VAL A 129 -8.80 22.76 -1.83
CA VAL A 129 -7.73 21.76 -1.69
C VAL A 129 -8.33 20.41 -1.32
N SER A 130 -7.89 19.36 -2.02
CA SER A 130 -8.34 17.99 -1.79
C SER A 130 -7.16 17.05 -1.55
N LEU A 131 -7.38 16.01 -0.74
CA LEU A 131 -6.44 14.94 -0.46
C LEU A 131 -6.91 13.65 -1.14
N LEU A 132 -6.07 13.10 -2.01
CA LEU A 132 -6.26 11.79 -2.61
C LEU A 132 -5.20 10.83 -2.06
N ALA A 133 -5.62 9.83 -1.29
CA ALA A 133 -4.72 8.80 -0.77
C ALA A 133 -4.97 7.43 -1.40
N ASP A 134 -3.99 6.53 -1.32
CA ASP A 134 -4.15 5.18 -1.84
C ASP A 134 -3.24 4.18 -1.12
N PHE A 135 -3.27 2.91 -1.53
CA PHE A 135 -2.71 1.77 -0.79
C PHE A 135 -1.28 1.92 -0.26
N LEU A 136 -0.36 2.65 -0.91
CA LEU A 136 0.99 2.82 -0.36
C LEU A 136 0.99 3.63 0.95
N ALA A 137 -0.06 4.42 1.20
CA ALA A 137 -0.26 5.08 2.49
C ALA A 137 -0.43 4.03 3.61
N ASP A 138 -1.16 2.96 3.34
CA ASP A 138 -1.31 1.83 4.26
C ASP A 138 -0.02 1.01 4.34
N ARG A 139 0.55 0.59 3.20
CA ARG A 139 1.75 -0.27 3.17
C ARG A 139 2.96 0.36 3.87
N PHE A 140 3.07 1.69 3.81
CA PHE A 140 4.10 2.45 4.52
C PHE A 140 3.66 3.02 5.87
N LYS A 141 2.52 2.58 6.41
CA LYS A 141 2.05 2.86 7.78
C LYS A 141 1.88 4.35 8.07
N VAL A 142 1.37 5.13 7.10
CA VAL A 142 1.11 6.57 7.28
C VAL A 142 -0.35 6.91 7.59
N LYS A 143 -1.26 5.91 7.66
CA LYS A 143 -2.68 6.09 7.99
C LYS A 143 -2.89 6.99 9.23
N LYS A 144 -2.29 6.63 10.37
CA LYS A 144 -2.45 7.38 11.63
C LYS A 144 -2.05 8.86 11.52
N ALA A 145 -1.01 9.16 10.75
CA ALA A 145 -0.59 10.54 10.60
C ALA A 145 -1.42 11.33 9.60
N LEU A 146 -2.00 10.65 8.60
CA LEU A 146 -3.04 11.27 7.78
C LEU A 146 -4.27 11.59 8.62
N GLU A 147 -4.70 10.68 9.48
CA GLU A 147 -5.83 10.93 10.41
C GLU A 147 -5.54 12.14 11.32
N GLN A 148 -4.38 12.19 11.97
CA GLN A 148 -3.96 13.32 12.80
C GLN A 148 -3.89 14.64 12.02
N TRP A 149 -3.30 14.62 10.82
CA TRP A 149 -3.23 15.81 9.99
C TRP A 149 -4.61 16.32 9.56
N MET A 150 -5.53 15.39 9.28
CA MET A 150 -6.91 15.69 8.90
C MET A 150 -7.76 16.23 10.05
N GLU A 151 -7.42 15.91 11.31
CA GLU A 151 -8.02 16.54 12.51
C GLU A 151 -7.61 18.03 12.62
N GLU A 152 -6.37 18.36 12.26
CA GLU A 152 -5.83 19.72 12.34
C GLU A 152 -6.25 20.59 11.14
N VAL A 153 -6.26 20.01 9.95
CA VAL A 153 -6.58 20.67 8.67
C VAL A 153 -7.61 19.82 7.93
N PRO A 154 -8.91 20.03 8.17
CA PRO A 154 -9.93 19.26 7.47
C PRO A 154 -9.97 19.62 5.98
N LEU A 155 -9.77 18.62 5.12
CA LEU A 155 -9.76 18.70 3.66
C LEU A 155 -10.82 17.77 3.05
N GLY A 156 -11.27 18.06 1.82
CA GLY A 156 -12.00 17.06 1.04
C GLY A 156 -11.09 15.86 0.76
N THR A 157 -11.49 14.65 1.16
CA THR A 157 -10.65 13.45 1.10
C THR A 157 -11.23 12.39 0.19
N SER A 158 -10.40 11.65 -0.52
CA SER A 158 -10.84 10.51 -1.33
C SER A 158 -9.75 9.45 -1.34
N THR A 159 -10.14 8.22 -1.68
CA THR A 159 -9.21 7.15 -1.99
C THR A 159 -9.37 6.71 -3.45
N LEU A 160 -8.33 6.15 -4.06
CA LEU A 160 -8.55 5.19 -5.14
C LEU A 160 -8.99 3.84 -4.55
N LEU A 161 -9.33 2.87 -5.41
CA LEU A 161 -9.86 1.58 -4.97
C LEU A 161 -8.90 0.78 -4.07
N MET A 162 -7.59 0.81 -4.34
CA MET A 162 -6.61 0.01 -3.59
C MET A 162 -6.45 0.49 -2.14
N GLY A 163 -6.71 1.77 -1.88
CA GLY A 163 -6.62 2.40 -0.58
C GLY A 163 -7.98 2.60 0.10
N LYS A 164 -9.06 2.04 -0.44
CA LYS A 164 -10.36 2.05 0.23
C LYS A 164 -10.23 1.44 1.64
N GLY A 165 -10.86 2.05 2.64
CA GLY A 165 -10.65 1.72 4.07
C GLY A 165 -9.50 2.47 4.77
N LEU A 166 -8.75 3.32 4.05
CA LEU A 166 -7.74 4.20 4.66
C LEU A 166 -8.33 5.26 5.58
N PHE A 167 -9.51 5.79 5.24
CA PHE A 167 -10.20 6.84 5.98
C PHE A 167 -11.53 6.32 6.53
N ASN A 168 -12.05 7.00 7.56
CA ASN A 168 -13.42 6.78 8.01
C ASN A 168 -14.39 7.39 6.98
N GLU A 169 -15.06 6.53 6.22
CA GLU A 169 -15.95 6.95 5.12
C GLU A 169 -17.26 7.60 5.60
N GLN A 170 -17.54 7.56 6.92
CA GLN A 170 -18.69 8.23 7.54
C GLN A 170 -18.44 9.72 7.81
N GLN A 171 -17.22 10.22 7.59
CA GLN A 171 -16.90 11.63 7.82
C GLN A 171 -17.46 12.54 6.72
N ALA A 172 -17.96 13.71 7.12
CA ALA A 172 -18.56 14.71 6.21
C ALA A 172 -17.60 15.29 5.15
N HIS A 173 -16.30 15.02 5.28
CA HIS A 173 -15.27 15.46 4.35
C HIS A 173 -14.75 14.33 3.46
N PHE A 174 -15.27 13.11 3.58
CA PHE A 174 -14.94 12.03 2.66
C PHE A 174 -15.77 12.18 1.39
N ALA A 175 -15.13 12.21 0.23
CA ALA A 175 -15.73 12.43 -1.07
C ALA A 175 -16.17 11.13 -1.77
N GLY A 176 -15.80 9.98 -1.22
CA GLY A 176 -16.01 8.67 -1.84
C GLY A 176 -14.75 8.12 -2.50
N THR A 177 -14.86 6.97 -3.17
CA THR A 177 -13.77 6.34 -3.92
C THR A 177 -13.68 6.94 -5.33
N TYR A 178 -12.56 7.61 -5.62
CA TYR A 178 -12.26 8.18 -6.93
C TYR A 178 -11.80 7.08 -7.89
N SER A 179 -12.29 7.13 -9.14
CA SER A 179 -11.97 6.19 -10.21
C SER A 179 -11.98 6.84 -11.59
N GLY A 180 -11.44 8.07 -11.70
CA GLY A 180 -11.41 8.82 -12.96
C GLY A 180 -12.81 9.08 -13.51
N ALA A 181 -13.05 8.78 -14.79
CA ALA A 181 -14.34 8.98 -15.44
C ALA A 181 -15.49 8.13 -14.84
N ALA A 182 -15.18 7.02 -14.17
CA ALA A 182 -16.18 6.16 -13.52
C ALA A 182 -16.58 6.64 -12.11
N SER A 183 -16.00 7.75 -11.62
CA SER A 183 -16.33 8.31 -10.31
C SER A 183 -17.76 8.82 -10.25
N ALA A 184 -18.36 8.80 -9.05
CA ALA A 184 -19.58 9.56 -8.82
C ALA A 184 -19.35 11.06 -9.12
N PRO A 185 -20.35 11.80 -9.65
CA PRO A 185 -20.16 13.21 -10.04
C PRO A 185 -19.62 14.09 -8.91
N SER A 186 -20.08 13.88 -7.67
CA SER A 186 -19.61 14.60 -6.49
C SER A 186 -18.15 14.29 -6.15
N THR A 187 -17.75 13.02 -6.17
CA THR A 187 -16.36 12.59 -5.97
C THR A 187 -15.44 13.17 -7.05
N LYS A 188 -15.89 13.14 -8.31
CA LYS A 188 -15.15 13.68 -9.44
C LYS A 188 -14.93 15.19 -9.29
N GLU A 189 -15.98 15.94 -8.98
CA GLU A 189 -15.89 17.40 -8.77
C GLU A 189 -15.02 17.76 -7.55
N ALA A 190 -15.07 16.96 -6.48
CA ALA A 190 -14.24 17.16 -5.30
C ALA A 190 -12.74 17.03 -5.62
N ILE A 191 -12.36 16.10 -6.50
CA ILE A 191 -10.95 15.84 -6.85
C ILE A 191 -10.51 16.66 -8.06
N GLU A 192 -11.17 16.52 -9.21
CA GLU A 192 -10.74 17.15 -10.47
C GLU A 192 -11.02 18.65 -10.49
N GLY A 193 -11.96 19.11 -9.68
CA GLY A 193 -12.26 20.53 -9.55
C GLY A 193 -11.30 21.27 -8.60
N ALA A 194 -10.55 20.58 -7.74
CA ALA A 194 -9.71 21.24 -6.76
C ALA A 194 -8.61 22.10 -7.41
N ASP A 195 -8.29 23.24 -6.80
CA ASP A 195 -7.17 24.09 -7.23
C ASP A 195 -5.85 23.33 -7.04
N VAL A 196 -5.77 22.56 -5.94
CA VAL A 196 -4.64 21.70 -5.59
C VAL A 196 -5.14 20.35 -5.11
N VAL A 197 -4.59 19.26 -5.65
CA VAL A 197 -4.79 17.91 -5.14
C VAL A 197 -3.49 17.40 -4.53
N ILE A 198 -3.52 17.14 -3.23
CA ILE A 198 -2.42 16.51 -2.50
C ILE A 198 -2.57 14.99 -2.67
N THR A 199 -1.56 14.33 -3.23
CA THR A 199 -1.58 12.88 -3.42
C THR A 199 -0.69 12.16 -2.42
N VAL A 200 -1.20 11.14 -1.72
CA VAL A 200 -0.42 10.36 -0.75
C VAL A 200 -0.52 8.87 -1.04
N GLY A 201 0.60 8.27 -1.43
CA GLY A 201 0.67 6.83 -1.67
C GLY A 201 -0.08 6.33 -2.89
N VAL A 202 -0.39 7.24 -3.83
CA VAL A 202 -1.13 6.98 -5.07
C VAL A 202 -0.27 6.34 -6.15
N LYS A 203 -0.81 5.33 -6.83
CA LYS A 203 -0.34 4.88 -8.15
C LYS A 203 -1.51 4.83 -9.12
N PHE A 204 -1.52 5.71 -10.12
CA PHE A 204 -2.56 5.68 -11.15
C PHE A 204 -2.35 4.48 -12.09
N THR A 205 -3.18 3.45 -11.94
CA THR A 205 -3.24 2.29 -12.83
C THR A 205 -4.48 2.39 -13.72
N ASP A 206 -4.48 1.70 -14.86
CA ASP A 206 -5.59 1.69 -15.81
C ASP A 206 -6.91 1.32 -15.15
N THR A 207 -6.95 0.23 -14.39
CA THR A 207 -8.18 -0.33 -13.81
C THR A 207 -8.81 0.63 -12.79
N ILE A 208 -8.01 1.27 -11.93
CA ILE A 208 -8.53 2.17 -10.89
C ILE A 208 -8.72 3.62 -11.36
N THR A 209 -8.41 3.90 -12.63
CA THR A 209 -8.63 5.21 -13.27
C THR A 209 -9.56 5.12 -14.49
N ALA A 210 -10.27 4.00 -14.62
CA ALA A 210 -11.19 3.70 -15.71
C ALA A 210 -10.54 3.80 -17.11
N GLY A 211 -9.27 3.41 -17.24
CA GLY A 211 -8.51 3.46 -18.50
C GLY A 211 -7.71 4.74 -18.69
N PHE A 212 -7.16 5.30 -17.61
CA PHE A 212 -6.40 6.56 -17.60
C PHE A 212 -7.22 7.83 -17.89
N TYR A 213 -8.50 7.83 -17.51
CA TYR A 213 -9.40 8.98 -17.71
C TYR A 213 -9.46 9.94 -16.51
N GLN A 214 -8.51 9.84 -15.58
CA GLN A 214 -8.34 10.84 -14.53
C GLN A 214 -7.91 12.18 -15.14
N GLN A 215 -8.67 13.25 -14.87
CA GLN A 215 -8.20 14.60 -15.17
C GLN A 215 -7.34 15.09 -14.01
N ARG A 216 -6.24 15.77 -14.32
CA ARG A 216 -5.47 16.51 -13.33
C ARG A 216 -5.85 17.99 -13.44
N PRO A 217 -5.93 18.73 -12.33
CA PRO A 217 -6.15 20.17 -12.38
C PRO A 217 -5.19 20.81 -13.39
N SER A 218 -5.72 21.57 -14.34
CA SER A 218 -4.94 22.21 -15.40
C SER A 218 -4.11 23.36 -14.80
N GLY A 219 -2.78 23.22 -14.81
CA GLY A 219 -1.84 24.24 -14.33
C GLY A 219 -0.74 23.63 -13.44
N ASN A 220 0.30 24.41 -13.12
CA ASN A 220 1.48 24.03 -12.32
C ASN A 220 1.17 23.57 -10.85
N ALA A 221 -0.07 23.19 -10.54
CA ALA A 221 -0.62 23.00 -9.19
C ALA A 221 -0.94 21.54 -8.84
N SER A 222 -0.53 20.56 -9.66
CA SER A 222 -0.42 19.20 -9.17
C SER A 222 0.88 19.10 -8.35
N THR A 223 0.82 19.39 -7.04
CA THR A 223 1.85 18.90 -6.12
C THR A 223 1.70 17.38 -6.13
N SER A 224 2.36 16.73 -7.08
CA SER A 224 2.65 15.31 -6.96
C SER A 224 3.59 15.21 -5.75
N ALA A 225 3.00 15.06 -4.57
CA ALA A 225 3.69 14.56 -3.40
C ALA A 225 4.00 13.07 -3.61
N LEU A 226 4.60 12.73 -4.77
CA LEU A 226 5.10 11.40 -5.11
C LEU A 226 6.30 11.01 -4.22
N PHE A 227 6.63 11.80 -3.21
CA PHE A 227 7.69 11.52 -2.24
C PHE A 227 7.23 11.44 -0.79
N ALA A 228 5.92 11.43 -0.52
CA ALA A 228 5.47 11.67 0.84
C ALA A 228 5.20 10.44 1.70
N ALA A 229 4.99 9.21 1.23
CA ALA A 229 4.71 8.13 2.20
C ALA A 229 5.94 7.77 3.08
N ARG A 230 7.12 7.61 2.47
CA ARG A 230 8.36 7.36 3.23
C ARG A 230 8.92 8.60 3.92
N ALA A 231 8.76 9.79 3.33
CA ALA A 231 9.17 11.05 3.94
C ALA A 231 8.23 11.47 5.09
N ILE A 232 6.92 11.21 4.99
CA ILE A 232 5.96 11.35 6.10
C ILE A 232 6.28 10.31 7.17
N ARG A 233 6.51 9.03 6.81
CA ARG A 233 6.96 8.04 7.81
C ARG A 233 8.26 8.47 8.50
N SER A 234 9.24 9.00 7.76
CA SER A 234 10.50 9.47 8.35
C SER A 234 10.31 10.69 9.24
N SER A 235 9.40 11.62 8.90
CA SER A 235 9.03 12.76 9.75
C SER A 235 8.22 12.38 11.00
N ILE A 236 7.53 11.23 11.01
CA ILE A 236 6.76 10.74 12.17
C ILE A 236 7.60 9.82 13.08
N THR A 237 8.51 9.02 12.53
CA THR A 237 9.12 7.89 13.25
C THR A 237 10.40 8.20 14.03
N GLY A 238 10.90 9.43 14.02
CA GLY A 238 11.69 9.88 15.17
C GLY A 238 13.06 9.25 15.38
N ARG A 239 13.70 8.64 14.39
CA ARG A 239 14.98 7.95 14.62
C ARG A 239 16.00 8.17 13.50
N SER A 240 17.08 8.87 13.86
CA SER A 240 18.29 9.03 13.05
C SER A 240 19.14 7.75 13.03
N LYS A 241 20.05 7.66 12.05
CA LYS A 241 20.89 6.49 11.69
C LYS A 241 21.79 5.93 12.81
N ASN A 242 21.90 6.59 13.97
CA ASN A 242 22.92 6.29 14.99
C ASN A 242 22.38 5.73 16.32
N GLY A 243 21.12 5.31 16.41
CA GLY A 243 20.58 4.67 17.62
C GLY A 243 20.45 5.59 18.86
N GLN A 244 20.89 6.86 18.77
CA GLN A 244 20.54 7.90 19.71
C GLN A 244 19.09 8.35 19.49
N ARG A 245 18.34 8.47 20.59
CA ARG A 245 17.03 9.12 20.62
C ARG A 245 17.24 10.63 20.43
N ASP A 246 17.57 11.04 19.22
CA ASP A 246 17.42 12.45 18.85
C ASP A 246 15.93 12.79 18.84
N ALA A 247 15.61 14.06 19.09
CA ALA A 247 14.24 14.56 19.06
C ALA A 247 13.53 14.10 17.78
N PRO A 248 12.23 13.75 17.84
CA PRO A 248 11.49 13.38 16.65
C PRO A 248 11.63 14.50 15.59
N PRO A 249 11.84 14.17 14.30
CA PRO A 249 11.88 15.18 13.27
C PRO A 249 10.60 15.99 13.32
N PRO A 250 10.67 17.28 12.99
CA PRO A 250 9.51 18.15 13.05
C PRO A 250 8.41 17.57 12.16
N PRO A 251 7.14 17.59 12.60
CA PRO A 251 6.02 17.17 11.76
C PRO A 251 6.01 18.02 10.49
N LEU A 252 5.50 17.45 9.40
CA LEU A 252 5.27 18.22 8.17
C LEU A 252 4.21 19.29 8.47
N ASN A 253 4.64 20.53 8.70
CA ASN A 253 3.75 21.63 9.00
C ASN A 253 3.43 22.44 7.73
N LEU A 254 2.38 22.00 7.04
CA LEU A 254 1.75 22.79 6.00
C LEU A 254 0.77 23.75 6.66
N ALA A 255 1.28 24.82 7.27
CA ALA A 255 0.45 25.88 7.86
C ALA A 255 -0.39 26.56 6.76
N PHE A 256 -1.54 25.99 6.47
CA PHE A 256 -2.49 26.44 5.46
C PHE A 256 -3.90 26.15 5.96
N ARG A 257 -4.81 27.08 5.71
CA ARG A 257 -6.24 26.87 5.90
C ARG A 257 -6.92 27.02 4.55
N PRO A 258 -7.66 26.01 4.06
CA PRO A 258 -8.41 26.16 2.83
C PRO A 258 -9.40 27.33 2.99
N GLY A 259 -9.48 28.19 1.98
CA GLY A 259 -10.42 29.31 1.96
C GLY A 259 -11.88 28.85 2.03
N ARG A 260 -12.16 27.60 1.61
CA ARG A 260 -13.47 26.98 1.70
C ARG A 260 -13.35 25.50 2.08
N LEU A 261 -13.86 25.12 3.25
CA LEU A 261 -14.11 23.71 3.53
C LEU A 261 -15.21 23.21 2.59
N ILE A 262 -14.95 22.13 1.88
CA ILE A 262 -16.00 21.40 1.17
C ILE A 262 -16.67 20.49 2.19
N LEU A 263 -17.86 20.87 2.65
CA LEU A 263 -18.78 19.88 3.20
C LEU A 263 -19.29 19.07 2.01
N LEU A 264 -18.84 17.83 1.94
CA LEU A 264 -19.22 16.94 0.87
C LEU A 264 -20.54 16.33 1.30
N ASN A 265 -21.62 16.78 0.66
CA ASN A 265 -22.91 16.12 0.79
C ASN A 265 -22.81 14.81 -0.02
N THR A 266 -22.16 13.80 0.54
CA THR A 266 -22.01 12.50 -0.07
C THR A 266 -23.38 11.87 -0.16
N THR A 267 -24.01 12.01 -1.32
CA THR A 267 -25.06 11.08 -1.71
C THR A 267 -24.36 9.75 -1.96
N HIS A 268 -24.26 8.94 -0.91
CA HIS A 268 -23.90 7.53 -1.06
C HIS A 268 -24.79 6.90 -2.12
N CYS A 269 -24.24 5.96 -2.89
CA CYS A 269 -25.02 5.24 -3.88
C CYS A 269 -26.20 4.60 -3.16
N ARG A 270 -27.41 5.10 -3.43
CA ARG A 270 -28.63 4.47 -2.92
C ARG A 270 -28.86 3.25 -3.78
N TRP A 271 -28.49 2.09 -3.27
CA TRP A 271 -28.79 0.86 -3.95
C TRP A 271 -30.31 0.70 -4.02
N SER A 272 -30.83 0.33 -5.20
CA SER A 272 -32.27 0.15 -5.36
C SER A 272 -32.74 -1.04 -4.52
N ARG A 273 -33.80 -0.83 -3.75
CA ARG A 273 -34.55 -1.92 -3.10
C ARG A 273 -35.52 -2.51 -4.12
N ASP A 274 -34.98 -3.23 -5.10
CA ASP A 274 -35.79 -4.11 -5.92
C ASP A 274 -36.15 -5.37 -5.11
N ASN A 275 -37.36 -5.88 -5.29
CA ASN A 275 -37.81 -7.14 -4.70
C ASN A 275 -37.27 -8.36 -5.46
N SER A 276 -36.60 -8.16 -6.60
CA SER A 276 -35.91 -9.20 -7.37
C SER A 276 -34.42 -9.28 -7.05
N LEU A 277 -33.84 -10.49 -7.05
CA LEU A 277 -32.41 -10.68 -6.85
C LEU A 277 -31.62 -10.14 -8.06
N GLY A 278 -30.80 -9.14 -7.84
CA GLY A 278 -29.89 -8.56 -8.84
C GLY A 278 -28.70 -7.86 -8.16
N GLN A 279 -27.78 -7.31 -8.96
CA GLN A 279 -26.56 -6.66 -8.42
C GLN A 279 -26.90 -5.58 -7.38
N TYR A 280 -27.81 -4.66 -7.69
CA TYR A 280 -28.18 -3.59 -6.76
C TYR A 280 -28.78 -4.12 -5.44
N ALA A 281 -29.74 -5.05 -5.51
CA ALA A 281 -30.35 -5.62 -4.32
C ALA A 281 -29.33 -6.40 -3.47
N PHE A 282 -28.42 -7.15 -4.10
CA PHE A 282 -27.34 -7.86 -3.43
C PHE A 282 -26.39 -6.90 -2.69
N TRP A 283 -25.88 -5.87 -3.36
CA TRP A 283 -24.94 -4.93 -2.74
C TRP A 283 -25.60 -4.04 -1.69
N GLN A 284 -26.91 -3.77 -1.78
CA GLN A 284 -27.66 -3.14 -0.68
C GLN A 284 -27.65 -4.01 0.58
N GLN A 285 -27.89 -5.33 0.43
CA GLN A 285 -27.86 -6.25 1.56
C GLN A 285 -26.45 -6.35 2.17
N ILE A 286 -25.41 -6.40 1.33
CA ILE A 286 -24.02 -6.35 1.82
C ILE A 286 -23.79 -5.04 2.58
N GLN A 287 -24.12 -3.88 2.00
CA GLN A 287 -23.99 -2.56 2.64
C GLN A 287 -24.67 -2.49 4.02
N ASP A 288 -25.89 -3.02 4.13
CA ASP A 288 -26.68 -2.99 5.37
C ASP A 288 -26.12 -3.96 6.43
N SER A 289 -25.37 -4.99 6.00
CA SER A 289 -24.76 -5.99 6.89
C SER A 289 -23.41 -5.57 7.47
N LEU A 290 -22.69 -4.64 6.83
CA LEU A 290 -21.33 -4.24 7.25
C LEU A 290 -21.34 -3.65 8.66
N GLN A 291 -20.41 -4.10 9.50
CA GLN A 291 -20.18 -3.60 10.85
C GLN A 291 -18.77 -3.02 11.02
N PRO A 292 -18.56 -2.14 12.02
CA PRO A 292 -17.23 -1.72 12.41
C PRO A 292 -16.34 -2.92 12.77
N GLY A 293 -15.10 -2.92 12.27
CA GLY A 293 -14.12 -3.98 12.52
C GLY A 293 -14.22 -5.21 11.62
N ASP A 294 -15.18 -5.27 10.70
CA ASP A 294 -15.25 -6.35 9.70
C ASP A 294 -14.01 -6.37 8.79
N VAL A 295 -13.79 -7.51 8.14
CA VAL A 295 -12.84 -7.64 7.02
C VAL A 295 -13.63 -7.96 5.76
N LEU A 296 -13.68 -7.02 4.82
CA LEU A 296 -14.31 -7.22 3.52
C LEU A 296 -13.25 -7.54 2.48
N VAL A 297 -13.31 -8.75 1.91
CA VAL A 297 -12.44 -9.20 0.83
C VAL A 297 -13.24 -9.22 -0.48
N ALA A 298 -12.82 -8.44 -1.48
CA ALA A 298 -13.55 -8.28 -2.74
C ALA A 298 -12.75 -8.80 -3.94
N GLU A 299 -13.30 -9.81 -4.62
CA GLU A 299 -12.64 -10.47 -5.76
C GLU A 299 -12.69 -9.63 -7.03
N GLN A 300 -11.70 -9.81 -7.90
CA GLN A 300 -11.70 -9.25 -9.24
C GLN A 300 -12.96 -9.66 -10.01
N GLY A 301 -13.57 -8.71 -10.73
CA GLY A 301 -14.86 -8.88 -11.39
C GLY A 301 -15.90 -7.91 -10.83
N THR A 302 -17.17 -8.30 -10.87
CA THR A 302 -18.27 -7.44 -10.38
C THR A 302 -18.12 -7.06 -8.91
N ALA A 303 -17.54 -7.94 -8.09
CA ALA A 303 -17.32 -7.70 -6.67
C ALA A 303 -16.38 -6.53 -6.40
N CYS A 304 -15.21 -6.50 -7.03
CA CYS A 304 -14.22 -5.42 -6.92
C CYS A 304 -14.83 -4.04 -7.21
N PHE A 305 -15.58 -3.91 -8.32
CA PHE A 305 -16.15 -2.63 -8.73
C PHE A 305 -17.38 -2.21 -7.92
N ALA A 306 -18.23 -3.16 -7.53
CA ALA A 306 -19.38 -2.83 -6.71
C ALA A 306 -18.98 -2.52 -5.27
N ALA A 307 -17.99 -3.23 -4.73
CA ALA A 307 -17.44 -2.94 -3.41
C ALA A 307 -16.79 -1.54 -3.34
N ALA A 308 -16.30 -1.01 -4.47
CA ALA A 308 -15.81 0.38 -4.55
C ALA A 308 -16.89 1.42 -4.17
N ALA A 309 -18.17 1.11 -4.40
CA ALA A 309 -19.30 1.99 -4.12
C ALA A 309 -19.91 1.79 -2.73
N LEU A 310 -19.46 0.80 -1.96
CA LEU A 310 -19.88 0.62 -0.57
C LEU A 310 -19.36 1.77 0.29
N ASN A 311 -20.14 2.17 1.28
CA ASN A 311 -19.74 3.08 2.35
C ASN A 311 -19.26 2.25 3.54
N LEU A 312 -17.96 2.28 3.82
CA LEU A 312 -17.38 1.43 4.86
C LEU A 312 -17.63 2.00 6.26
N PRO A 313 -18.06 1.17 7.24
CA PRO A 313 -18.05 1.53 8.64
C PRO A 313 -16.63 1.87 9.13
N GLN A 314 -16.55 2.58 10.25
CA GLN A 314 -15.28 2.85 10.90
C GLN A 314 -14.53 1.55 11.23
N ASP A 315 -13.21 1.57 11.07
CA ASP A 315 -12.30 0.46 11.40
C ASP A 315 -12.51 -0.84 10.59
N LEU A 316 -13.36 -0.84 9.57
CA LEU A 316 -13.46 -1.95 8.61
C LEU A 316 -12.18 -2.06 7.78
N GLN A 317 -11.66 -3.28 7.62
CA GLN A 317 -10.54 -3.58 6.74
C GLN A 317 -11.03 -4.01 5.36
N PHE A 318 -10.50 -3.39 4.31
CA PHE A 318 -10.86 -3.70 2.94
C PHE A 318 -9.67 -4.32 2.19
N VAL A 319 -9.88 -5.52 1.63
CA VAL A 319 -8.87 -6.27 0.88
C VAL A 319 -9.32 -6.43 -0.56
N VAL A 320 -8.53 -5.89 -1.48
CA VAL A 320 -8.75 -5.98 -2.93
C VAL A 320 -7.38 -6.04 -3.63
N GLN A 321 -7.34 -6.60 -4.84
CA GLN A 321 -6.11 -6.78 -5.61
C GLN A 321 -6.26 -6.30 -7.08
N PRO A 322 -6.54 -5.01 -7.34
CA PRO A 322 -6.86 -4.56 -8.69
C PRO A 322 -5.61 -4.31 -9.55
N LEU A 323 -4.41 -4.25 -8.97
CA LEU A 323 -3.17 -4.09 -9.74
C LEU A 323 -2.64 -5.44 -10.23
N TRP A 324 -2.54 -6.45 -9.37
CA TRP A 324 -2.18 -7.79 -9.84
C TRP A 324 -3.34 -8.51 -10.51
N GLY A 325 -4.56 -8.34 -10.00
CA GLY A 325 -5.79 -8.79 -10.67
C GLY A 325 -5.91 -10.30 -10.84
N SER A 326 -5.35 -11.12 -9.94
CA SER A 326 -5.38 -12.57 -10.08
C SER A 326 -6.68 -13.16 -9.53
N ILE A 327 -7.62 -13.51 -10.40
CA ILE A 327 -8.86 -14.20 -10.02
C ILE A 327 -8.59 -15.46 -9.17
N GLY A 328 -9.38 -15.66 -8.12
CA GLY A 328 -9.21 -16.74 -7.13
C GLY A 328 -8.29 -16.38 -5.97
N TYR A 329 -7.64 -15.20 -6.00
CA TYR A 329 -6.83 -14.67 -4.91
C TYR A 329 -7.61 -14.61 -3.60
N THR A 330 -8.84 -14.10 -3.65
CA THR A 330 -9.59 -13.76 -2.44
C THR A 330 -9.97 -14.97 -1.60
N LEU A 331 -10.23 -16.12 -2.23
CA LEU A 331 -10.55 -17.35 -1.52
C LEU A 331 -9.39 -17.86 -0.66
N ALA A 332 -8.15 -17.70 -1.13
CA ALA A 332 -6.96 -18.11 -0.37
C ALA A 332 -6.45 -17.02 0.58
N ALA A 333 -6.85 -15.77 0.37
CA ALA A 333 -6.45 -14.63 1.19
C ALA A 333 -7.37 -14.41 2.41
N ALA A 334 -8.65 -14.81 2.31
CA ALA A 334 -9.61 -14.82 3.41
C ALA A 334 -9.39 -16.02 4.34
#